data_AF-A0A0V8BZX6-F1
#
_entry.id   AF-A0A0V8BZX6-F1
#
_cell.length_a   1.000
_cell.length_b   1.000
_cell.length_c   1.000
_cell.angle_alpha   90.00
_cell.angle_beta   90.00
_cell.angle_gamma   90.00
#
_symmetry.space_group_name_H-M   'P 1'
#
loop_
_entity.id
_entity.type
_entity.pdbx_description
1 polymer ?
#
loop_
_entity_poly.entity_id
_entity_poly.type
_entity_poly.pdbx_seq_one_letter_code
_entity_poly.pdbx_strand_id
1 'polypeptide(L)'
;MTKKRRLAVISDFHMDSNHFSQEEIDIFLSLLKDLKITDLHFAGDISNDFHGISEPFFKQIELLTELSVTYNLGNHDMVGLSEEEISVSNFQVKNFASTAFVSFHGWYDYSFMTGKIDIKKIIAFKNSFYFDRKIHRQFDDIKITNLELQKLEKLLTELSANPKIDRIIVSTHFVPHQQFIINTRYEKFARFNAYLGSQHFHETFKKFPKISDVVFGHLHQRRLPLTFDKVLYHAHPLGYPYEWQMINHFLEEYPKYQIAENWHLRKRYNAIRKSSDWLKFRKAHLREEFQSALTIFDLDD
;
A
#
# COMPACT_ATOMS: atom_id res chain seq x y z
N MET A 1 -31.14 -4.39 -14.22
CA MET A 1 -30.64 -3.96 -12.91
C MET A 1 -29.14 -3.88 -13.04
N THR A 2 -28.51 -2.72 -12.81
CA THR A 2 -27.05 -2.61 -12.78
C THR A 2 -26.54 -3.52 -11.66
N LYS A 3 -25.56 -4.38 -11.96
CA LYS A 3 -24.93 -5.20 -10.93
C LYS A 3 -24.11 -4.21 -10.08
N LYS A 4 -24.23 -4.26 -8.75
CA LYS A 4 -23.36 -3.43 -7.90
C LYS A 4 -22.02 -4.13 -7.77
N ARG A 5 -20.93 -3.39 -7.97
CA ARG A 5 -19.56 -3.83 -7.78
C ARG A 5 -19.05 -3.25 -6.47
N ARG A 6 -18.22 -4.02 -5.76
CA ARG A 6 -17.62 -3.58 -4.51
C ARG A 6 -16.14 -3.88 -4.53
N LEU A 7 -15.35 -2.82 -4.66
CA LEU A 7 -13.90 -2.88 -4.74
C LEU A 7 -13.31 -2.71 -3.35
N ALA A 8 -12.55 -3.70 -2.87
CA ALA A 8 -11.69 -3.58 -1.71
C ALA A 8 -10.23 -3.36 -2.17
N VAL A 9 -9.54 -2.41 -1.54
CA VAL A 9 -8.13 -2.13 -1.76
C VAL A 9 -7.38 -2.32 -0.45
N ILE A 10 -6.26 -3.05 -0.49
CA ILE A 10 -5.37 -3.30 0.66
C ILE A 10 -3.91 -3.18 0.22
N SER A 11 -3.04 -2.63 1.06
CA SER A 11 -1.59 -2.54 0.81
C SER A 11 -0.78 -3.14 1.94
N ASP A 12 0.51 -3.38 1.69
CA ASP A 12 1.47 -3.81 2.71
C ASP A 12 1.04 -5.12 3.39
N PHE A 13 0.57 -6.06 2.57
CA PHE A 13 0.05 -7.35 3.02
C PHE A 13 1.18 -8.27 3.50
N HIS A 14 2.40 -8.10 2.99
CA HIS A 14 3.65 -8.72 3.48
C HIS A 14 3.51 -10.20 3.86
N MET A 15 2.96 -11.03 2.97
CA MET A 15 2.59 -12.42 3.24
C MET A 15 3.71 -13.24 3.88
N ASP A 16 4.91 -13.09 3.33
CA ASP A 16 6.11 -13.81 3.70
C ASP A 16 6.66 -13.39 5.07
N SER A 17 6.33 -12.17 5.52
CA SER A 17 6.74 -11.63 6.82
C SER A 17 5.67 -11.79 7.90
N ASN A 18 4.40 -11.75 7.48
CA ASN A 18 3.24 -11.94 8.36
C ASN A 18 2.97 -13.42 8.67
N HIS A 19 3.47 -14.32 7.81
CA HIS A 19 3.38 -15.78 7.95
C HIS A 19 1.94 -16.25 8.20
N PHE A 20 0.99 -15.76 7.41
CA PHE A 20 -0.41 -16.15 7.55
C PHE A 20 -0.57 -17.67 7.39
N SER A 21 -1.20 -18.29 8.38
CA SER A 21 -1.66 -19.67 8.26
C SER A 21 -2.87 -19.76 7.32
N GLN A 22 -3.19 -20.97 6.83
CA GLN A 22 -4.39 -21.18 6.01
C GLN A 22 -5.66 -20.71 6.73
N GLU A 23 -5.77 -20.94 8.04
CA GLU A 23 -6.90 -20.48 8.84
C GLU A 23 -7.03 -18.94 8.84
N GLU A 24 -5.92 -18.21 8.88
CA GLU A 24 -5.92 -16.75 8.85
C GLU A 24 -6.29 -16.22 7.45
N ILE A 25 -5.85 -16.90 6.40
CA ILE A 25 -6.30 -16.62 5.03
C ILE A 25 -7.80 -16.88 4.90
N ASP A 26 -8.33 -17.96 5.49
CA ASP A 26 -9.76 -18.26 5.46
C ASP A 26 -10.59 -17.18 6.20
N ILE A 27 -10.07 -16.63 7.31
CA ILE A 27 -10.66 -15.47 8.00
C ILE A 27 -10.73 -14.26 7.06
N PHE A 28 -9.66 -13.97 6.32
CA PHE A 28 -9.62 -12.88 5.35
C PHE A 28 -10.63 -13.09 4.21
N LEU A 29 -10.67 -14.28 3.61
CA LEU A 29 -11.60 -14.60 2.53
C LEU A 29 -13.07 -14.58 3.00
N SER A 30 -13.35 -15.08 4.20
CA SER A 30 -14.68 -14.96 4.82
C SER A 30 -15.07 -13.51 5.04
N LEU A 31 -14.14 -12.65 5.47
CA LEU A 31 -14.40 -11.22 5.63
C LEU A 31 -14.79 -10.58 4.31
N LEU A 32 -14.04 -10.82 3.23
CA LEU A 32 -14.35 -10.29 1.90
C LEU A 32 -15.73 -10.75 1.41
N LYS A 33 -16.07 -12.02 1.65
CA LYS A 33 -17.39 -12.58 1.31
C LYS A 33 -18.52 -11.90 2.08
N ASP A 34 -18.38 -11.72 3.39
CA ASP A 34 -19.43 -11.10 4.23
C ASP A 34 -19.59 -9.61 3.90
N LEU A 35 -18.50 -8.95 3.52
CA LEU A 35 -18.51 -7.60 2.98
C LEU A 35 -19.02 -7.54 1.53
N LYS A 36 -19.32 -8.67 0.88
CA LYS A 36 -19.80 -8.74 -0.51
C LYS A 36 -18.84 -8.07 -1.48
N ILE A 37 -17.53 -8.20 -1.24
CA ILE A 37 -16.50 -7.74 -2.16
C ILE A 37 -16.60 -8.55 -3.46
N THR A 38 -16.49 -7.87 -4.59
CA THR A 38 -16.46 -8.49 -5.93
C THR A 38 -15.10 -8.33 -6.59
N ASP A 39 -14.35 -7.31 -6.17
CA ASP A 39 -13.07 -6.93 -6.75
C ASP A 39 -12.09 -6.65 -5.61
N LEU A 40 -10.91 -7.29 -5.66
CA LEU A 40 -9.85 -7.10 -4.68
C LEU A 40 -8.62 -6.53 -5.38
N HIS A 41 -8.09 -5.44 -4.86
CA HIS A 41 -6.85 -4.83 -5.34
C HIS A 41 -5.78 -4.83 -4.27
N PHE A 42 -4.61 -5.36 -4.60
CA PHE A 42 -3.41 -5.25 -3.78
C PHE A 42 -2.56 -4.04 -4.23
N ALA A 43 -2.48 -3.02 -3.39
CA ALA A 43 -1.80 -1.75 -3.66
C ALA A 43 -0.31 -1.78 -3.24
N GLY A 44 0.39 -2.83 -3.66
CA GLY A 44 1.81 -3.03 -3.41
C GLY A 44 2.15 -3.60 -2.03
N ASP A 45 3.40 -4.07 -1.94
CA ASP A 45 4.01 -4.76 -0.83
C ASP A 45 3.22 -6.00 -0.39
N ILE A 46 2.98 -6.89 -1.36
CA ILE A 46 2.33 -8.17 -1.14
C ILE A 46 3.32 -9.17 -0.54
N SER A 47 4.52 -9.27 -1.12
CA SER A 47 5.61 -10.11 -0.61
C SER A 47 6.98 -9.70 -1.19
N ASN A 48 8.07 -10.27 -0.67
CA ASN A 48 9.41 -10.11 -1.27
C ASN A 48 9.70 -11.06 -2.45
N ASP A 49 8.77 -11.94 -2.81
CA ASP A 49 8.91 -12.93 -3.88
C ASP A 49 7.63 -12.96 -4.70
N PHE A 50 7.56 -12.08 -5.70
CA PHE A 50 6.36 -11.90 -6.49
C PHE A 50 5.91 -13.19 -7.21
N HIS A 51 6.84 -13.91 -7.84
CA HIS A 51 6.53 -15.14 -8.57
C HIS A 51 6.29 -16.35 -7.67
N GLY A 52 7.04 -16.49 -6.58
CA GLY A 52 6.94 -17.64 -5.69
C GLY A 52 5.79 -17.55 -4.70
N ILE A 53 5.33 -16.33 -4.37
CA ILE A 53 4.34 -16.10 -3.31
C ILE A 53 3.14 -15.30 -3.81
N SER A 54 3.33 -14.09 -4.35
CA SER A 54 2.22 -13.20 -4.70
C SER A 54 1.35 -13.76 -5.84
N GLU A 55 1.95 -14.18 -6.96
CA GLU A 55 1.21 -14.71 -8.11
C GLU A 55 0.43 -16.00 -7.80
N PRO A 56 1.01 -17.03 -7.13
CA PRO A 56 0.26 -18.20 -6.70
C PRO A 56 -0.90 -17.84 -5.77
N PHE A 57 -0.71 -16.88 -4.87
CA PHE A 57 -1.76 -16.44 -3.96
C PHE A 57 -2.93 -15.80 -4.71
N PHE A 58 -2.68 -14.93 -5.69
CA PHE A 58 -3.76 -14.34 -6.49
C PHE A 58 -4.57 -15.43 -7.21
N LYS A 59 -3.89 -16.38 -7.87
CA LYS A 59 -4.54 -17.52 -8.53
C LYS A 59 -5.36 -18.37 -7.56
N GLN A 60 -4.86 -18.56 -6.33
CA GLN A 60 -5.58 -19.27 -5.29
C GLN A 60 -6.87 -18.54 -4.90
N ILE A 61 -6.84 -17.23 -4.70
CA ILE A 61 -8.04 -16.44 -4.39
C ILE A 61 -9.05 -16.52 -5.53
N GLU A 62 -8.61 -16.35 -6.78
CA GLU A 62 -9.48 -16.41 -7.97
C GLU A 62 -10.05 -17.82 -8.20
N LEU A 63 -9.36 -18.87 -7.79
CA LEU A 63 -9.86 -20.25 -7.89
C LEU A 63 -10.89 -20.56 -6.78
N LEU A 64 -10.66 -20.05 -5.57
CA LEU A 64 -11.49 -20.34 -4.39
C LEU A 64 -12.70 -19.41 -4.28
N THR A 65 -12.73 -18.31 -5.02
CA THR A 65 -13.75 -17.27 -4.93
C THR A 65 -14.14 -16.75 -6.30
N GLU A 66 -15.19 -15.93 -6.38
CA GLU A 66 -15.56 -15.21 -7.62
C GLU A 66 -14.92 -13.82 -7.69
N LEU A 67 -13.91 -13.54 -6.85
CA LEU A 67 -13.26 -12.23 -6.80
C LEU A 67 -12.41 -12.02 -8.05
N SER A 68 -12.54 -10.84 -8.66
CA SER A 68 -11.53 -10.37 -9.60
C SER A 68 -10.36 -9.78 -8.83
N VAL A 69 -9.17 -10.34 -8.99
CA VAL A 69 -7.97 -9.89 -8.29
C VAL A 69 -7.10 -9.04 -9.21
N THR A 70 -6.62 -7.90 -8.72
CA THR A 70 -5.72 -7.00 -9.43
C THR A 70 -4.66 -6.46 -8.48
N TYR A 71 -3.59 -5.86 -9.01
CA TYR A 71 -2.51 -5.33 -8.19
C TYR A 71 -1.76 -4.18 -8.88
N ASN A 72 -1.09 -3.37 -8.07
CA ASN A 72 0.12 -2.64 -8.45
C ASN A 72 1.28 -3.11 -7.56
N LEU A 73 2.51 -2.97 -8.02
CA LEU A 73 3.71 -3.38 -7.28
C LEU A 73 4.11 -2.31 -6.27
N GLY A 74 4.57 -2.76 -5.10
CA GLY A 74 5.34 -1.98 -4.14
C GLY A 74 6.84 -2.22 -4.30
N ASN A 75 7.66 -1.61 -3.43
CA ASN A 75 9.10 -1.80 -3.51
C ASN A 75 9.51 -3.23 -3.13
N HIS A 76 8.77 -3.89 -2.24
CA HIS A 76 9.05 -5.29 -1.88
C HIS A 76 8.75 -6.26 -3.04
N ASP A 77 7.67 -6.02 -3.78
CA ASP A 77 7.29 -6.89 -4.91
C ASP A 77 8.25 -6.76 -6.10
N MET A 78 8.91 -5.61 -6.26
CA MET A 78 9.87 -5.37 -7.35
C MET A 78 11.20 -6.11 -7.16
N VAL A 79 11.44 -6.73 -5.99
CA VAL A 79 12.67 -7.47 -5.74
C VAL A 79 12.70 -8.73 -6.61
N GLY A 80 13.76 -8.86 -7.41
CA GLY A 80 13.96 -10.02 -8.29
C GLY A 80 13.29 -9.90 -9.66
N LEU A 81 12.47 -8.88 -9.89
CA LEU A 81 11.88 -8.61 -11.21
C LEU A 81 12.84 -7.84 -12.12
N SER A 82 12.74 -8.08 -13.42
CA SER A 82 13.39 -7.28 -14.46
C SER A 82 12.67 -5.94 -14.69
N GLU A 83 13.34 -4.95 -15.27
CA GLU A 83 12.69 -3.68 -15.63
C GLU A 83 11.54 -3.90 -16.63
N GLU A 84 11.64 -4.90 -17.52
CA GLU A 84 10.57 -5.23 -18.45
C GLU A 84 9.31 -5.71 -17.72
N GLU A 85 9.45 -6.63 -16.77
CA GLU A 85 8.34 -7.13 -15.94
C GLU A 85 7.68 -6.01 -15.12
N ILE A 86 8.50 -5.15 -14.50
CA ILE A 86 8.01 -3.96 -13.78
C ILE A 86 7.25 -3.04 -14.74
N SER A 87 7.78 -2.78 -15.94
CA SER A 87 7.15 -1.86 -16.89
C SER A 87 5.86 -2.41 -17.51
N VAL A 88 5.79 -3.70 -17.83
CA VAL A 88 4.62 -4.33 -18.46
C VAL A 88 3.43 -4.40 -17.51
N SER A 89 3.69 -4.65 -16.22
CA SER A 89 2.65 -4.70 -15.19
C SER A 89 2.17 -3.31 -14.73
N ASN A 90 2.88 -2.23 -15.08
CA ASN A 90 2.55 -0.88 -14.63
C ASN A 90 1.38 -0.25 -15.41
N PHE A 91 0.73 0.76 -14.82
CA PHE A 91 -0.37 1.53 -15.40
C PHE A 91 -1.55 0.70 -15.91
N GLN A 92 -2.29 0.08 -14.98
CA GLN A 92 -3.51 -0.65 -15.29
C GLN A 92 -4.75 0.24 -15.09
N VAL A 93 -5.77 0.05 -15.93
CA VAL A 93 -7.06 0.74 -15.80
C VAL A 93 -8.19 -0.28 -15.84
N LYS A 94 -9.06 -0.24 -14.83
CA LYS A 94 -10.29 -1.02 -14.78
C LYS A 94 -11.48 -0.08 -14.68
N ASN A 95 -12.44 -0.22 -15.58
CA ASN A 95 -13.65 0.62 -15.60
C ASN A 95 -14.81 -0.10 -14.89
N PHE A 96 -15.53 0.66 -14.08
CA PHE A 96 -16.75 0.29 -13.35
C PHE A 96 -17.84 1.31 -13.73
N ALA A 97 -18.68 0.97 -14.71
CA ALA A 97 -19.56 1.93 -15.39
C ALA A 97 -18.80 3.22 -15.79
N SER A 98 -19.13 4.36 -15.17
CA SER A 98 -18.47 5.66 -15.41
C SER A 98 -17.30 5.99 -14.47
N THR A 99 -16.87 5.04 -13.64
CA THR A 99 -15.68 5.19 -12.77
C THR A 99 -14.49 4.44 -13.36
N ALA A 100 -13.37 5.13 -13.59
CA ALA A 100 -12.09 4.50 -13.91
C ALA A 100 -11.27 4.29 -12.62
N PHE A 101 -10.88 3.06 -12.35
CA PHE A 101 -9.89 2.72 -11.34
C PHE A 101 -8.52 2.59 -12.00
N VAL A 102 -7.61 3.50 -11.68
CA VAL A 102 -6.25 3.58 -12.23
C VAL A 102 -5.26 3.10 -11.18
N SER A 103 -4.50 2.05 -11.48
CA SER A 103 -3.44 1.56 -10.59
C SER A 103 -2.08 1.62 -11.26
N PHE A 104 -1.10 2.21 -10.59
CA PHE A 104 0.27 2.29 -11.07
C PHE A 104 1.24 2.18 -9.91
N HIS A 105 2.45 1.70 -10.17
CA HIS A 105 3.38 1.30 -9.10
C HIS A 105 3.86 2.52 -8.30
N GLY A 106 4.27 3.59 -9.00
CA GLY A 106 4.88 4.77 -8.41
C GLY A 106 6.38 4.58 -8.15
N TRP A 107 7.01 5.63 -7.60
CA TRP A 107 8.40 5.62 -7.14
C TRP A 107 8.67 6.85 -6.25
N TYR A 108 9.92 7.26 -6.07
CA TYR A 108 10.31 8.45 -5.29
C TYR A 108 11.43 9.24 -5.95
N ASP A 109 11.45 10.54 -5.69
CA ASP A 109 12.43 11.51 -6.23
C ASP A 109 13.07 12.38 -5.14
N TYR A 110 12.95 11.95 -3.89
CA TYR A 110 13.46 12.65 -2.70
C TYR A 110 12.77 13.99 -2.39
N SER A 111 11.68 14.35 -3.08
CA SER A 111 10.98 15.64 -2.91
C SER A 111 10.40 15.88 -1.51
N PHE A 112 10.22 14.83 -0.70
CA PHE A 112 9.77 14.94 0.69
C PHE A 112 10.87 15.31 1.69
N MET A 113 12.10 15.43 1.24
CA MET A 113 13.19 15.91 2.08
C MET A 113 13.10 17.44 2.23
N THR A 114 13.31 17.94 3.44
CA THR A 114 13.26 19.38 3.73
C THR A 114 14.67 19.93 3.96
N GLY A 115 14.92 21.18 3.53
CA GLY A 115 16.18 21.88 3.78
C GLY A 115 17.26 21.60 2.74
N LYS A 116 18.54 21.83 3.09
CA LYS A 116 19.67 21.55 2.20
C LYS A 116 19.91 20.05 2.13
N ILE A 117 19.65 19.46 0.97
CA ILE A 117 19.77 18.02 0.74
C ILE A 117 21.08 17.73 0.00
N ASP A 118 21.81 16.72 0.48
CA ASP A 118 22.93 16.13 -0.24
C ASP A 118 22.49 14.81 -0.87
N ILE A 119 22.15 14.87 -2.17
CA ILE A 119 21.67 13.71 -2.93
C ILE A 119 22.70 12.57 -2.92
N LYS A 120 24.00 12.86 -2.89
CA LYS A 120 25.04 11.81 -2.85
C LYS A 120 24.95 11.01 -1.55
N LYS A 121 24.65 11.66 -0.42
CA LYS A 121 24.44 10.96 0.86
C LYS A 121 23.17 10.13 0.87
N ILE A 122 22.09 10.60 0.25
CA ILE A 122 20.85 9.83 0.10
C ILE A 122 21.13 8.56 -0.73
N ILE A 123 21.82 8.67 -1.85
CA ILE A 123 22.16 7.52 -2.69
C ILE A 123 23.10 6.56 -1.95
N ALA A 124 24.14 7.07 -1.27
CA ALA A 124 25.05 6.24 -0.49
C ALA A 124 24.33 5.46 0.62
N PHE A 125 23.43 6.14 1.36
CA PHE A 125 22.62 5.47 2.39
C PHE A 125 21.70 4.41 1.79
N LYS A 126 21.06 4.70 0.65
CA LYS A 126 20.22 3.73 -0.06
C LYS A 126 21.03 2.48 -0.37
N ASN A 127 22.16 2.64 -1.06
CA ASN A 127 23.00 1.54 -1.51
C ASN A 127 23.61 0.71 -0.36
N SER A 128 23.83 1.31 0.81
CA SER A 128 24.37 0.60 1.97
C SER A 128 23.30 -0.07 2.84
N PHE A 129 22.16 0.59 3.06
CA PHE A 129 21.27 0.23 4.17
C PHE A 129 19.79 0.12 3.80
N TYR A 130 19.31 0.88 2.81
CA TYR A 130 17.89 0.88 2.49
C TYR A 130 17.49 -0.39 1.73
N PHE A 131 16.24 -0.83 1.92
CA PHE A 131 15.77 -2.10 1.35
C PHE A 131 15.87 -2.11 -0.18
N ASP A 132 15.49 -1.00 -0.81
CA ASP A 132 15.41 -0.84 -2.26
C ASP A 132 16.75 -0.93 -3.00
N ARG A 133 17.89 -1.02 -2.29
CA ARG A 133 19.18 -1.36 -2.92
C ARG A 133 19.16 -2.69 -3.67
N LYS A 134 18.17 -3.55 -3.38
CA LYS A 134 17.95 -4.85 -4.02
C LYS A 134 17.24 -4.74 -5.37
N ILE A 135 16.66 -3.57 -5.67
CA ILE A 135 15.82 -3.35 -6.85
C ILE A 135 16.70 -2.73 -7.94
N HIS A 136 16.75 -3.38 -9.10
CA HIS A 136 17.50 -2.89 -10.24
C HIS A 136 16.55 -2.12 -11.15
N ARG A 137 16.74 -0.80 -11.25
CA ARG A 137 16.01 0.06 -12.18
C ARG A 137 16.93 0.53 -13.31
N GLN A 138 16.36 0.80 -14.48
CA GLN A 138 17.12 1.25 -15.65
C GLN A 138 17.75 2.65 -15.48
N PHE A 139 17.13 3.51 -14.68
CA PHE A 139 17.57 4.88 -14.44
C PHE A 139 17.61 5.22 -12.95
N ASP A 140 18.17 6.39 -12.61
CA ASP A 140 18.11 6.91 -11.25
C ASP A 140 16.68 7.23 -10.79
N ASP A 141 16.51 7.34 -9.47
CA ASP A 141 15.20 7.50 -8.82
C ASP A 141 14.42 8.73 -9.31
N ILE A 142 15.11 9.85 -9.56
CA ILE A 142 14.49 11.09 -10.05
C ILE A 142 13.99 10.90 -11.48
N LYS A 143 14.83 10.31 -12.35
CA LYS A 143 14.46 10.05 -13.74
C LYS A 143 13.33 9.02 -13.85
N ILE A 144 13.35 7.94 -13.07
CA ILE A 144 12.26 6.96 -13.01
C ILE A 144 10.96 7.66 -12.61
N THR A 145 10.96 8.44 -11.53
CA THR A 145 9.76 9.14 -11.05
C THR A 145 9.21 10.12 -12.08
N ASN A 146 10.09 10.85 -12.80
CA ASN A 146 9.66 11.74 -13.88
C ASN A 146 9.00 10.97 -15.04
N LEU A 147 9.54 9.83 -15.43
CA LEU A 147 8.92 8.98 -16.47
C LEU A 147 7.56 8.44 -16.02
N GLU A 148 7.42 8.04 -14.76
CA GLU A 148 6.14 7.65 -14.17
C GLU A 148 5.13 8.80 -14.22
N LEU A 149 5.53 10.02 -13.81
CA LEU A 149 4.67 11.21 -13.85
C LEU A 149 4.21 11.56 -15.27
N GLN A 150 5.09 11.45 -16.27
CA GLN A 150 4.74 11.72 -17.66
C GLN A 150 3.71 10.72 -18.20
N LYS A 151 3.89 9.43 -17.92
CA LYS A 151 2.94 8.37 -18.30
C LYS A 151 1.59 8.57 -17.60
N LEU A 152 1.63 8.88 -16.30
CA LEU A 152 0.45 9.17 -15.50
C LEU A 152 -0.33 10.38 -16.03
N GLU A 153 0.35 11.51 -16.30
CA GLU A 153 -0.31 12.73 -16.79
C GLU A 153 -0.96 12.51 -18.16
N LYS A 154 -0.30 11.75 -19.04
CA LYS A 154 -0.89 11.33 -20.32
C LYS A 154 -2.16 10.50 -20.12
N LEU A 155 -2.08 9.45 -19.30
CA LEU A 155 -3.21 8.56 -19.02
C LEU A 155 -4.41 9.32 -18.42
N LEU A 156 -4.15 10.17 -17.44
CA LEU A 156 -5.18 10.97 -16.78
C LEU A 156 -5.81 12.00 -17.72
N THR A 157 -5.04 12.55 -18.66
CA THR A 157 -5.56 13.43 -19.72
C THR A 157 -6.54 12.68 -20.63
N GLU A 158 -6.18 11.48 -21.08
CA GLU A 158 -7.03 10.63 -21.93
C GLU A 158 -8.32 10.23 -21.20
N LEU A 159 -8.23 9.77 -19.94
CA LEU A 159 -9.39 9.42 -19.14
C LEU A 159 -10.27 10.62 -18.82
N SER A 160 -9.67 11.79 -18.56
CA SER A 160 -10.43 13.01 -18.25
C SER A 160 -11.18 13.54 -19.48
N ALA A 161 -10.62 13.40 -20.67
CA ALA A 161 -11.28 13.76 -21.93
C ALA A 161 -12.41 12.79 -22.33
N ASN A 162 -12.41 11.56 -21.79
CA ASN A 162 -13.44 10.58 -22.09
C ASN A 162 -14.78 10.98 -21.45
N PRO A 163 -15.85 11.23 -22.23
CA PRO A 163 -17.15 11.64 -21.69
C PRO A 163 -17.91 10.50 -21.00
N LYS A 164 -17.45 9.25 -21.12
CA LYS A 164 -18.04 8.10 -20.41
C LYS A 164 -17.48 7.93 -19.00
N ILE A 165 -16.38 8.61 -18.67
CA ILE A 165 -15.75 8.53 -17.35
C ILE A 165 -16.09 9.81 -16.59
N ASP A 166 -16.79 9.69 -15.49
CA ASP A 166 -17.16 10.82 -14.62
C ASP A 166 -16.24 10.90 -13.39
N ARG A 167 -15.69 9.76 -12.97
CA ARG A 167 -14.90 9.63 -11.76
C ARG A 167 -13.63 8.81 -12.02
N ILE A 168 -12.53 9.22 -11.40
CA ILE A 168 -11.28 8.49 -11.36
C ILE A 168 -10.93 8.22 -9.90
N ILE A 169 -10.60 6.97 -9.61
CA ILE A 169 -10.00 6.51 -8.34
C ILE A 169 -8.59 6.03 -8.68
N VAL A 170 -7.61 6.45 -7.90
CA VAL A 170 -6.20 6.12 -8.14
C VAL A 170 -5.68 5.21 -7.03
N SER A 171 -4.93 4.19 -7.39
CA SER A 171 -4.14 3.34 -6.49
C SER A 171 -2.66 3.43 -6.85
N THR A 172 -1.81 3.65 -5.85
CA THR A 172 -0.36 3.58 -6.00
C THR A 172 0.27 3.13 -4.71
N HIS A 173 1.46 2.53 -4.74
CA HIS A 173 2.09 2.09 -3.50
C HIS A 173 2.75 3.24 -2.73
N PHE A 174 3.52 4.07 -3.44
CA PHE A 174 4.33 5.13 -2.84
C PHE A 174 3.49 6.32 -2.36
N VAL A 175 3.97 6.98 -1.30
CA VAL A 175 3.30 8.12 -0.68
C VAL A 175 3.19 9.29 -1.68
N PRO A 176 1.98 9.77 -2.02
CA PRO A 176 1.81 10.77 -3.06
C PRO A 176 1.80 12.22 -2.54
N HIS A 177 1.78 12.43 -1.22
CA HIS A 177 1.53 13.73 -0.61
C HIS A 177 2.34 13.95 0.67
N GLN A 178 2.94 15.14 0.84
CA GLN A 178 3.86 15.48 1.93
C GLN A 178 3.26 15.40 3.33
N GLN A 179 1.95 15.58 3.48
CA GLN A 179 1.24 15.38 4.77
C GLN A 179 1.29 13.90 5.22
N PHE A 180 1.53 13.01 4.25
CA PHE A 180 1.89 11.60 4.30
C PHE A 180 3.10 11.20 5.12
N ILE A 181 4.07 12.08 5.37
CA ILE A 181 5.44 11.63 5.67
C ILE A 181 5.69 11.37 7.16
N ILE A 182 6.89 10.87 7.49
CA ILE A 182 7.33 10.74 8.88
C ILE A 182 7.58 12.13 9.45
N ASN A 183 6.69 12.56 10.37
CA ASN A 183 6.88 13.80 11.12
C ASN A 183 7.73 13.53 12.37
N THR A 184 9.01 13.88 12.30
CA THR A 184 9.96 13.63 13.38
C THR A 184 11.05 14.68 13.44
N ARG A 185 11.45 15.07 14.65
CA ARG A 185 12.62 15.93 14.88
C ARG A 185 13.96 15.19 14.75
N TYR A 186 13.93 13.87 14.67
CA TYR A 186 15.13 13.03 14.67
C TYR A 186 15.59 12.75 13.23
N GLU A 187 16.70 13.37 12.82
CA GLU A 187 17.27 13.27 11.46
C GLU A 187 17.47 11.82 10.98
N LYS A 188 17.81 10.90 11.90
CA LYS A 188 17.96 9.47 11.59
C LYS A 188 16.68 8.83 11.02
N PHE A 189 15.52 9.34 11.39
CA PHE A 189 14.22 8.89 10.90
C PHE A 189 13.73 9.76 9.75
N ALA A 190 13.97 11.07 9.80
CA ALA A 190 13.58 12.00 8.73
C ALA A 190 14.19 11.63 7.37
N ARG A 191 15.41 11.07 7.33
CA ARG A 191 16.05 10.62 6.08
C ARG A 191 15.24 9.58 5.29
N PHE A 192 14.38 8.79 5.94
CA PHE A 192 13.56 7.80 5.25
C PHE A 192 12.48 8.45 4.39
N ASN A 193 12.12 9.71 4.66
CA ASN A 193 11.20 10.48 3.80
C ASN A 193 11.72 10.60 2.37
N ALA A 194 13.04 10.51 2.15
CA ALA A 194 13.61 10.48 0.80
C ALA A 194 13.02 9.36 -0.08
N TYR A 195 12.69 8.22 0.52
CA TYR A 195 12.30 7.00 -0.20
C TYR A 195 10.80 6.67 -0.09
N LEU A 196 10.00 7.57 0.50
CA LEU A 196 8.57 7.33 0.72
C LEU A 196 7.74 7.56 -0.55
N GLY A 197 8.15 8.45 -1.43
CA GLY A 197 7.39 8.78 -2.63
C GLY A 197 7.74 10.14 -3.19
N SER A 198 6.76 10.79 -3.82
CA SER A 198 6.95 12.09 -4.45
C SER A 198 5.74 13.01 -4.27
N GLN A 199 6.00 14.26 -3.88
CA GLN A 199 4.97 15.32 -3.85
C GLN A 199 4.42 15.61 -5.25
N HIS A 200 5.22 15.38 -6.29
CA HIS A 200 4.81 15.67 -7.66
C HIS A 200 3.62 14.80 -8.12
N PHE A 201 3.36 13.66 -7.47
CA PHE A 201 2.13 12.90 -7.73
C PHE A 201 0.89 13.71 -7.36
N HIS A 202 0.83 14.28 -6.15
CA HIS A 202 -0.27 15.18 -5.79
C HIS A 202 -0.38 16.39 -6.70
N GLU A 203 0.75 17.02 -7.05
CA GLU A 203 0.77 18.16 -7.96
C GLU A 203 0.19 17.81 -9.34
N THR A 204 0.34 16.56 -9.79
CA THR A 204 -0.33 16.03 -10.98
C THR A 204 -1.80 15.77 -10.72
N PHE A 205 -2.17 15.09 -9.63
CA PHE A 205 -3.56 14.71 -9.34
C PHE A 205 -4.50 15.92 -9.27
N LYS A 206 -4.08 17.01 -8.61
CA LYS A 206 -4.94 18.19 -8.44
C LYS A 206 -5.27 18.93 -9.76
N LYS A 207 -4.55 18.63 -10.86
CA LYS A 207 -4.85 19.16 -12.20
C LYS A 207 -6.09 18.51 -12.82
N PHE A 208 -6.53 17.34 -12.32
CA PHE A 208 -7.58 16.52 -12.93
C PHE A 208 -8.81 16.42 -12.00
N PRO A 209 -9.85 17.24 -12.21
CA PRO A 209 -11.02 17.31 -11.31
C PRO A 209 -11.83 16.02 -11.18
N LYS A 210 -11.70 15.08 -12.12
CA LYS A 210 -12.37 13.77 -12.04
C LYS A 210 -11.72 12.84 -11.02
N ILE A 211 -10.49 13.12 -10.57
CA ILE A 211 -9.84 12.35 -9.51
C ILE A 211 -10.52 12.68 -8.19
N SER A 212 -11.12 11.66 -7.59
CA SER A 212 -11.89 11.77 -6.35
C SER A 212 -11.13 11.19 -5.16
N ASP A 213 -10.45 10.06 -5.37
CA ASP A 213 -9.82 9.28 -4.32
C ASP A 213 -8.43 8.78 -4.75
N VAL A 214 -7.50 8.74 -3.81
CA VAL A 214 -6.17 8.13 -3.95
C VAL A 214 -5.94 7.18 -2.78
N VAL A 215 -5.67 5.91 -3.07
CA VAL A 215 -5.33 4.88 -2.07
C VAL A 215 -3.84 4.53 -2.19
N PHE A 216 -3.14 4.45 -1.06
CA PHE A 216 -1.70 4.13 -1.04
C PHE A 216 -1.22 3.51 0.29
N GLY A 217 0.04 3.06 0.29
CA GLY A 217 0.66 2.29 1.38
C GLY A 217 2.06 2.78 1.79
N HIS A 218 3.00 1.84 1.92
CA HIS A 218 4.46 2.00 2.10
C HIS A 218 4.92 2.52 3.46
N LEU A 219 4.24 3.52 4.04
CA LEU A 219 4.64 4.07 5.34
C LEU A 219 4.27 3.17 6.53
N HIS A 220 3.42 2.16 6.32
CA HIS A 220 2.93 1.27 7.39
C HIS A 220 2.25 2.02 8.55
N GLN A 221 1.70 3.21 8.26
CA GLN A 221 0.94 3.99 9.23
C GLN A 221 -0.48 4.17 8.71
N ARG A 222 -1.43 3.52 9.39
CA ARG A 222 -2.84 3.80 9.15
C ARG A 222 -3.15 5.21 9.62
N ARG A 223 -3.78 5.98 8.74
CA ARG A 223 -4.18 7.36 9.01
C ARG A 223 -5.63 7.54 8.59
N LEU A 224 -6.35 8.38 9.34
CA LEU A 224 -7.68 8.80 8.92
C LEU A 224 -7.59 9.44 7.53
N PRO A 225 -8.59 9.21 6.66
CA PRO A 225 -8.61 9.84 5.35
C PRO A 225 -8.55 11.37 5.46
N LEU A 226 -7.75 11.99 4.59
CA LEU A 226 -7.60 13.45 4.54
C LEU A 226 -7.88 13.96 3.13
N THR A 227 -8.52 15.11 3.03
CA THR A 227 -8.82 15.75 1.74
C THR A 227 -7.85 16.90 1.48
N PHE A 228 -7.23 16.90 0.30
CA PHE A 228 -6.40 17.99 -0.21
C PHE A 228 -6.80 18.29 -1.66
N ASP A 229 -7.02 19.56 -1.98
CA ASP A 229 -7.41 20.00 -3.34
C ASP A 229 -8.56 19.17 -3.94
N LYS A 230 -9.57 18.86 -3.11
CA LYS A 230 -10.75 18.03 -3.42
C LYS A 230 -10.48 16.54 -3.68
N VAL A 231 -9.25 16.07 -3.52
CA VAL A 231 -8.88 14.66 -3.60
C VAL A 231 -8.84 14.07 -2.19
N LEU A 232 -9.55 12.96 -1.97
CA LEU A 232 -9.55 12.22 -0.71
C LEU A 232 -8.45 11.15 -0.71
N TYR A 233 -7.59 11.16 0.30
CA TYR A 233 -6.45 10.26 0.41
C TYR A 233 -6.70 9.21 1.48
N HIS A 234 -6.48 7.94 1.13
CA HIS A 234 -6.66 6.79 2.01
C HIS A 234 -5.31 6.10 2.24
N ALA A 235 -4.87 6.04 3.49
CA ALA A 235 -3.66 5.34 3.91
C ALA A 235 -4.03 4.30 4.97
N HIS A 236 -4.38 3.10 4.52
CA HIS A 236 -4.81 2.00 5.39
C HIS A 236 -3.93 0.74 5.19
N PRO A 237 -2.59 0.84 5.29
CA PRO A 237 -1.72 -0.32 5.12
C PRO A 237 -1.96 -1.36 6.22
N LEU A 238 -1.84 -2.65 5.89
CA LEU A 238 -1.86 -3.71 6.89
C LEU A 238 -0.57 -3.67 7.72
N GLY A 239 0.58 -3.73 7.05
CA GLY A 239 1.91 -3.68 7.66
C GLY A 239 2.34 -4.99 8.33
N TYR A 240 3.40 -4.92 9.14
CA TYR A 240 3.94 -6.07 9.85
C TYR A 240 3.21 -6.32 11.18
N PRO A 241 3.30 -7.53 11.79
CA PRO A 241 2.47 -7.87 12.94
C PRO A 241 2.78 -7.02 14.19
N TYR A 242 4.00 -6.49 14.27
CA TYR A 242 4.41 -5.60 15.37
C TYR A 242 3.90 -4.15 15.22
N GLU A 243 3.38 -3.78 14.04
CA GLU A 243 2.76 -2.49 13.73
C GLU A 243 1.23 -2.52 13.85
N TRP A 244 0.63 -3.71 13.83
CA TRP A 244 -0.82 -3.90 13.88
C TRP A 244 -1.45 -3.25 15.12
N GLN A 245 -2.62 -2.64 14.92
CA GLN A 245 -3.36 -1.93 15.96
C GLN A 245 -3.77 -2.88 17.09
N MET A 246 -4.12 -4.14 16.78
CA MET A 246 -4.44 -5.18 17.75
C MET A 246 -3.34 -5.45 18.79
N ILE A 247 -2.07 -5.13 18.51
CA ILE A 247 -1.00 -5.27 19.52
C ILE A 247 -1.22 -4.29 20.68
N ASN A 248 -1.69 -3.07 20.38
CA ASN A 248 -1.98 -2.08 21.42
C ASN A 248 -3.16 -2.57 22.27
N HIS A 249 -4.24 -3.02 21.63
CA HIS A 249 -5.42 -3.56 22.33
C HIS A 249 -5.05 -4.74 23.23
N PHE A 250 -4.25 -5.68 22.72
CA PHE A 250 -3.77 -6.81 23.52
C PHE A 250 -3.00 -6.36 24.77
N LEU A 251 -2.15 -5.34 24.67
CA LEU A 251 -1.34 -4.89 25.80
C LEU A 251 -2.11 -4.02 26.79
N GLU A 252 -3.21 -3.41 26.38
CA GLU A 252 -4.17 -2.76 27.26
C GLU A 252 -4.96 -3.79 28.08
N GLU A 253 -5.42 -4.88 27.43
CA GLU A 253 -6.14 -5.96 28.11
C GLU A 253 -5.24 -6.87 28.96
N TYR A 254 -3.99 -7.07 28.53
CA TYR A 254 -3.01 -7.92 29.21
C TYR A 254 -1.76 -7.14 29.63
N PRO A 255 -1.88 -6.20 30.60
CA PRO A 255 -0.78 -5.31 30.99
C PRO A 255 0.44 -6.05 31.55
N LYS A 256 0.27 -7.30 32.03
CA LYS A 256 1.36 -8.19 32.46
C LYS A 256 2.41 -8.47 31.37
N TYR A 257 2.06 -8.29 30.09
CA TYR A 257 2.97 -8.48 28.96
C TYR A 257 3.69 -7.20 28.53
N GLN A 258 3.38 -6.05 29.12
CA GLN A 258 4.08 -4.82 28.82
C GLN A 258 5.54 -4.90 29.28
N ILE A 259 6.45 -4.38 28.46
CA ILE A 259 7.88 -4.31 28.76
C ILE A 259 8.27 -2.86 29.02
N ALA A 260 9.36 -2.63 29.76
CA ALA A 260 9.85 -1.28 30.04
C ALA A 260 10.09 -0.48 28.75
N GLU A 261 10.60 -1.14 27.71
CA GLU A 261 10.89 -0.59 26.39
C GLU A 261 9.68 -0.63 25.43
N ASN A 262 8.46 -0.35 25.92
CA ASN A 262 7.23 -0.55 25.14
C ASN A 262 7.17 0.26 23.83
N TRP A 263 7.95 1.35 23.72
CA TRP A 263 8.08 2.14 22.48
C TRP A 263 8.83 1.39 21.35
N HIS A 264 9.55 0.31 21.66
CA HIS A 264 10.21 -0.53 20.67
C HIS A 264 9.26 -1.61 20.14
N LEU A 265 8.52 -1.30 19.07
CA LEU A 265 7.49 -2.17 18.47
C LEU A 265 7.91 -3.65 18.31
N ARG A 266 9.10 -3.88 17.74
CA ARG A 266 9.63 -5.25 17.54
C ARG A 266 9.94 -5.96 18.86
N LYS A 267 10.52 -5.29 19.84
CA LYS A 267 10.82 -5.89 21.16
C LYS A 267 9.53 -6.26 21.87
N ARG A 268 8.55 -5.37 21.84
CA ARG A 268 7.21 -5.56 22.40
C ARG A 268 6.49 -6.76 21.77
N TYR A 269 6.45 -6.85 20.44
CA TYR A 269 5.86 -8.00 19.76
C TYR A 269 6.61 -9.30 20.07
N ASN A 270 7.95 -9.28 20.08
CA ASN A 270 8.74 -10.45 20.40
C ASN A 270 8.47 -11.01 21.81
N ALA A 271 8.13 -10.16 22.77
CA ALA A 271 7.76 -10.57 24.12
C ALA A 271 6.45 -11.36 24.16
N ILE A 272 5.53 -11.13 23.22
CA ILE A 272 4.18 -11.71 23.23
C ILE A 272 3.93 -12.77 22.16
N ARG A 273 4.66 -12.73 21.04
CA ARG A 273 4.32 -13.48 19.81
C ARG A 273 4.17 -15.01 19.94
N LYS A 274 4.70 -15.60 21.02
CA LYS A 274 4.61 -17.04 21.33
C LYS A 274 3.68 -17.37 22.50
N SER A 275 3.10 -16.37 23.17
CA SER A 275 2.23 -16.63 24.32
C SER A 275 0.89 -17.18 23.86
N SER A 276 0.31 -18.10 24.65
CA SER A 276 -1.02 -18.64 24.37
C SER A 276 -2.10 -17.56 24.37
N ASP A 277 -1.97 -16.59 25.28
CA ASP A 277 -2.86 -15.43 25.37
C ASP A 277 -2.85 -14.62 24.07
N TRP A 278 -1.67 -14.31 23.51
CA TRP A 278 -1.55 -13.61 22.24
C TRP A 278 -2.08 -14.42 21.07
N LEU A 279 -1.74 -15.71 20.97
CA LEU A 279 -2.19 -16.54 19.84
C LEU A 279 -3.71 -16.66 19.81
N LYS A 280 -4.36 -16.80 20.98
CA LYS A 280 -5.81 -16.80 21.10
C LYS A 280 -6.41 -15.44 20.75
N PHE A 281 -5.82 -14.37 21.25
CA PHE A 281 -6.27 -13.00 20.98
C PHE A 281 -6.17 -12.65 19.49
N ARG A 282 -5.01 -12.90 18.87
CA ARG A 282 -4.79 -12.71 17.43
C ARG A 282 -5.86 -13.43 16.62
N LYS A 283 -6.12 -14.70 16.91
CA LYS A 283 -7.17 -15.47 16.21
C LYS A 283 -8.56 -14.87 16.35
N ALA A 284 -8.90 -14.34 17.53
CA ALA A 284 -10.20 -13.71 17.78
C ALA A 284 -10.35 -12.33 17.12
N HIS A 285 -9.25 -11.58 16.94
CA HIS A 285 -9.28 -10.17 16.54
C HIS A 285 -8.67 -9.88 15.15
N LEU A 286 -8.16 -10.90 14.45
CA LEU A 286 -7.50 -10.72 13.14
C LEU A 286 -8.47 -10.23 12.07
N ARG A 287 -9.74 -10.61 12.19
CA ARG A 287 -10.77 -10.17 11.26
C ARG A 287 -10.95 -8.65 11.29
N GLU A 288 -11.01 -8.06 12.48
CA GLU A 288 -11.13 -6.61 12.67
C GLU A 288 -9.87 -5.90 12.17
N GLU A 289 -8.70 -6.49 12.42
CA GLU A 289 -7.43 -5.95 11.92
C GLU A 289 -7.41 -5.89 10.39
N PHE A 290 -7.78 -6.98 9.71
CA PHE A 290 -7.93 -6.99 8.26
C PHE A 290 -8.95 -5.97 7.78
N GLN A 291 -10.14 -5.93 8.39
CA GLN A 291 -11.18 -5.00 8.00
C GLN A 291 -10.73 -3.54 8.11
N SER A 292 -9.94 -3.21 9.15
CA SER A 292 -9.40 -1.87 9.35
C SER A 292 -8.34 -1.46 8.31
N ALA A 293 -7.77 -2.43 7.58
CA ALA A 293 -6.81 -2.22 6.51
C ALA A 293 -7.47 -2.18 5.11
N LEU A 294 -8.79 -2.40 5.01
CA LEU A 294 -9.51 -2.32 3.74
C LEU A 294 -10.00 -0.89 3.47
N THR A 295 -9.70 -0.38 2.28
CA THR A 295 -10.42 0.75 1.70
C THR A 295 -11.46 0.21 0.72
N ILE A 296 -12.74 0.52 0.92
CA ILE A 296 -13.84 -0.10 0.16
C ILE A 296 -14.60 0.97 -0.63
N PHE A 297 -14.84 0.71 -1.91
CA PHE A 297 -15.65 1.53 -2.80
C PHE A 297 -16.87 0.74 -3.28
N ASP A 298 -18.04 1.33 -3.10
CA ASP A 298 -19.28 0.87 -3.74
C ASP A 298 -19.36 1.51 -5.13
N LEU A 299 -19.40 0.68 -6.18
CA LEU A 299 -19.30 1.05 -7.58
C LEU A 299 -20.45 0.42 -8.38
N ASP A 300 -20.71 0.96 -9.56
CA ASP A 300 -21.67 0.41 -10.52
C ASP A 300 -20.95 -0.48 -11.56
N ASP A 301 -21.65 -1.47 -12.10
CA ASP A 301 -21.22 -2.30 -13.26
C ASP A 301 -21.75 -1.68 -14.57
#